data_AF-A0A8J7XV42-F1
#
_entry.id   AF-A0A8J7XV42-F1
#
_cell.length_a   1.000
_cell.length_b   1.000
_cell.length_c   1.000
_cell.angle_alpha   90.00
_cell.angle_beta   90.00
_cell.angle_gamma   90.00
#
_symmetry.space_group_name_H-M   'P 1'
#
loop_
_entity.id
_entity.type
_entity.pdbx_description
1 polymer ?
#
loop_
_entity_poly.entity_id
_entity_poly.type
_entity_poly.pdbx_seq_one_letter_code
_entity_poly.pdbx_strand_id
1 'polypeptide(L)'
;MRWIALLILVLMGGIHAQADVLSHATMETEYDGMQLLVEAMWYKVPAMDVIEASVTVKGPSDTYVYPVFFLRYPDGETTEIALSPVEGEDCLGEVDTVSVKFYIWCHDFGGWSIFMFSEENVFERIGRTKLDYPVGEWAVIVVDKDTDTVVAELPLYVAISKSAGRPKSKRFSAEID
;
A
#
# COMPACT_ATOMS: atom_id res chain seq x y z
N MET A 1 40.35 -8.63 -2.06
CA MET A 1 39.23 -9.45 -2.57
C MET A 1 38.42 -10.05 -1.42
N ARG A 2 37.59 -9.26 -0.74
CA ARG A 2 36.65 -9.73 0.30
C ARG A 2 35.50 -8.72 0.49
N TRP A 3 34.67 -8.51 -0.54
CA TRP A 3 33.48 -7.65 -0.44
C TRP A 3 32.31 -8.14 -1.32
N ILE A 4 32.20 -9.46 -1.55
CA ILE A 4 31.14 -10.03 -2.42
C ILE A 4 30.08 -10.81 -1.62
N ALA A 5 30.31 -11.08 -0.33
CA ALA A 5 29.40 -11.92 0.45
C ALA A 5 28.13 -11.22 0.97
N LEU A 6 27.99 -9.90 0.84
CA LEU A 6 26.82 -9.17 1.37
C LEU A 6 25.71 -8.90 0.34
N LEU A 7 25.97 -9.11 -0.96
CA LEU A 7 24.99 -8.77 -2.01
C LEU A 7 24.07 -9.92 -2.41
N ILE A 8 24.35 -11.16 -1.97
CA ILE A 8 23.64 -12.36 -2.46
C ILE A 8 22.53 -12.83 -1.49
N LEU A 9 22.45 -12.26 -0.28
CA LEU A 9 21.41 -12.62 0.70
C LEU A 9 20.06 -11.93 0.49
N VAL A 10 19.94 -11.04 -0.50
CA VAL A 10 18.65 -10.43 -0.89
C VAL A 10 17.94 -11.26 -1.99
N LEU A 11 18.61 -12.24 -2.60
CA LEU A 11 18.10 -12.92 -3.81
C LEU A 11 17.69 -14.39 -3.64
N MET A 12 17.73 -14.96 -2.43
CA MET A 12 17.38 -16.37 -2.18
C MET A 12 16.46 -16.52 -0.97
N GLY A 13 15.40 -15.70 -0.95
CA GLY A 13 14.35 -15.72 0.07
C GLY A 13 12.99 -15.62 -0.57
N GLY A 14 12.73 -16.38 -1.64
CA GLY A 14 11.39 -16.71 -2.12
C GLY A 14 10.66 -17.59 -1.11
N ILE A 15 10.60 -17.15 0.14
CA ILE A 15 9.58 -17.59 1.07
C ILE A 15 8.32 -16.95 0.48
N HIS A 16 7.43 -17.79 -0.06
CA HIS A 16 6.04 -17.42 -0.18
C HIS A 16 5.53 -17.17 1.24
N ALA A 17 5.88 -16.02 1.81
CA ALA A 17 5.12 -15.41 2.87
C ALA A 17 3.82 -15.03 2.18
N GLN A 18 2.89 -15.99 2.16
CA GLN A 18 1.50 -15.71 1.85
C GLN A 18 1.12 -14.62 2.85
N ALA A 19 1.10 -13.37 2.39
CA ALA A 19 0.69 -12.27 3.22
C ALA A 19 -0.78 -12.53 3.48
N ASP A 20 -1.12 -12.89 4.71
CA ASP A 20 -2.52 -13.09 5.10
C ASP A 20 -3.23 -11.76 4.87
N VAL A 21 -4.13 -11.74 3.88
CA VAL A 21 -4.97 -10.57 3.61
C VAL A 21 -5.88 -10.37 4.81
N LEU A 22 -5.68 -9.25 5.50
CA LEU A 22 -6.37 -8.92 6.75
C LEU A 22 -7.70 -8.20 6.47
N SER A 23 -7.77 -7.43 5.39
CA SER A 23 -9.01 -6.86 4.87
C SER A 23 -8.94 -6.80 3.35
N HIS A 24 -10.09 -6.99 2.70
CA HIS A 24 -10.25 -6.93 1.26
C HIS A 24 -11.57 -6.24 0.92
N ALA A 25 -11.53 -5.33 -0.04
CA ALA A 25 -12.70 -4.70 -0.61
C ALA A 25 -12.59 -4.72 -2.13
N THR A 26 -13.73 -4.89 -2.80
CA THR A 26 -13.83 -4.90 -4.25
C THR A 26 -15.08 -4.15 -4.68
N MET A 27 -15.01 -3.49 -5.82
CA MET A 27 -16.14 -2.79 -6.43
C MET A 27 -16.05 -2.90 -7.95
N GLU A 28 -17.17 -3.27 -8.57
CA GLU A 28 -17.37 -3.11 -10.02
C GLU A 28 -18.06 -1.76 -10.26
N THR A 29 -17.49 -0.96 -11.17
CA THR A 29 -18.02 0.36 -11.53
C THR A 29 -17.94 0.58 -13.03
N GLU A 30 -18.70 1.56 -13.53
CA GLU A 30 -18.63 2.00 -14.92
C GLU A 30 -18.18 3.47 -14.95
N TYR A 31 -17.15 3.76 -15.73
CA TYR A 31 -16.61 5.11 -15.90
C TYR A 31 -16.26 5.37 -17.36
N ASP A 32 -16.84 6.40 -17.95
CA ASP A 32 -16.65 6.78 -19.36
C ASP A 32 -16.73 5.59 -20.34
N GLY A 33 -17.75 4.74 -20.14
CA GLY A 33 -17.99 3.54 -20.96
C GLY A 33 -17.08 2.35 -20.66
N MET A 34 -16.09 2.48 -19.77
CA MET A 34 -15.28 1.36 -19.28
C MET A 34 -15.97 0.66 -18.12
N GLN A 35 -16.04 -0.68 -18.18
CA GLN A 35 -16.33 -1.49 -17.01
C GLN A 35 -15.02 -1.71 -16.24
N LEU A 36 -14.98 -1.27 -15.00
CA LEU A 36 -13.79 -1.34 -14.14
C LEU A 36 -14.06 -2.26 -12.96
N LEU A 37 -13.07 -3.09 -12.63
CA LEU A 37 -12.96 -3.77 -11.35
C LEU A 37 -11.92 -3.00 -10.52
N VAL A 38 -12.33 -2.51 -9.37
CA VAL A 38 -11.42 -1.88 -8.42
C VAL A 38 -11.30 -2.81 -7.22
N GLU A 39 -10.07 -3.04 -6.78
CA GLU A 39 -9.76 -3.89 -5.64
C GLU A 39 -8.81 -3.16 -4.70
N ALA A 40 -8.99 -3.41 -3.41
CA ALA A 40 -8.07 -2.92 -2.40
C ALA A 40 -7.90 -3.96 -1.29
N MET A 41 -6.65 -4.21 -0.92
CA MET A 41 -6.25 -5.23 0.04
C MET A 41 -5.35 -4.59 1.10
N TRP A 42 -5.60 -4.92 2.36
CA TRP A 42 -4.68 -4.66 3.45
C TRP A 42 -4.08 -5.98 3.93
N TYR A 43 -2.75 -6.03 4.01
CA TYR A 43 -2.02 -7.16 4.53
C TYR A 43 -0.78 -6.71 5.31
N LYS A 44 -0.26 -7.61 6.14
CA LYS A 44 0.99 -7.36 6.89
C LYS A 44 2.17 -8.03 6.19
N VAL A 45 3.26 -7.28 6.09
CA VAL A 45 4.60 -7.82 5.81
C VAL A 45 5.47 -7.66 7.07
N PRO A 46 6.60 -8.38 7.23
CA PRO A 46 7.33 -8.45 8.50
C PRO A 46 7.71 -7.12 9.16
N ALA A 47 7.83 -6.02 8.41
CA ALA A 47 8.24 -4.71 8.90
C ALA A 47 7.16 -3.61 8.82
N MET A 48 6.05 -3.84 8.12
CA MET A 48 5.08 -2.79 7.80
C MET A 48 3.70 -3.38 7.46
N ASP A 49 2.69 -2.52 7.54
CA ASP A 49 1.38 -2.78 6.96
C ASP A 49 1.40 -2.26 5.51
N VAL A 50 0.72 -2.96 4.60
CA VAL A 50 0.65 -2.60 3.19
C VAL A 50 -0.81 -2.55 2.80
N ILE A 51 -1.20 -1.44 2.16
CA ILE A 51 -2.46 -1.36 1.42
C ILE A 51 -2.10 -1.36 -0.06
N GLU A 52 -2.58 -2.36 -0.78
CA GLU A 52 -2.44 -2.48 -2.22
C GLU A 52 -3.79 -2.18 -2.85
N ALA A 53 -3.80 -1.34 -3.89
CA ALA A 53 -5.00 -0.98 -4.63
C ALA A 53 -4.75 -1.21 -6.11
N SER A 54 -5.76 -1.71 -6.82
CA SER A 54 -5.70 -1.94 -8.26
C SER A 54 -6.99 -1.55 -8.95
N VAL A 55 -6.87 -1.17 -10.21
CA VAL A 55 -7.98 -0.96 -11.13
C VAL A 55 -7.71 -1.79 -12.37
N THR A 56 -8.70 -2.59 -12.75
CA THR A 56 -8.65 -3.52 -13.89
C THR A 56 -9.79 -3.21 -14.85
N VAL A 57 -9.50 -3.09 -16.15
CA VAL A 57 -10.54 -2.95 -17.18
C VAL A 57 -11.13 -4.33 -17.47
N LYS A 58 -12.46 -4.44 -17.40
CA LYS A 58 -13.20 -5.64 -17.80
C LYS A 58 -13.63 -5.53 -19.25
N GLY A 59 -12.84 -6.15 -20.13
CA GLY A 59 -13.15 -6.26 -21.55
C GLY A 59 -12.51 -5.15 -22.40
N PRO A 60 -12.68 -5.22 -23.72
CA PRO A 60 -12.08 -4.24 -24.63
C PRO A 60 -12.72 -2.86 -24.45
N SER A 61 -11.90 -1.82 -24.42
CA SER A 61 -12.32 -0.42 -24.44
C SER A 61 -11.47 0.38 -25.41
N ASP A 62 -12.08 1.38 -26.05
CA ASP A 62 -11.39 2.39 -26.86
C ASP A 62 -11.14 3.69 -26.07
N THR A 63 -11.60 3.76 -24.82
CA THR A 63 -11.38 4.88 -23.91
C THR A 63 -10.24 4.60 -22.93
N TYR A 64 -9.67 5.68 -22.40
CA TYR A 64 -8.53 5.63 -21.50
C TYR A 64 -8.86 6.30 -20.17
N VAL A 65 -8.32 5.77 -19.07
CA VAL A 65 -8.34 6.44 -17.77
C VAL A 65 -6.94 6.44 -17.16
N TYR A 66 -6.59 7.55 -16.51
CA TYR A 66 -5.32 7.78 -15.84
C TYR A 66 -5.56 7.78 -14.32
N PRO A 67 -5.78 6.62 -13.68
CA PRO A 67 -6.17 6.58 -12.29
C PRO A 67 -5.03 7.03 -11.39
N VAL A 68 -5.34 7.91 -10.45
CA VAL A 68 -4.53 8.21 -9.27
C VAL A 68 -5.28 7.81 -8.01
N PHE A 69 -4.52 7.47 -6.99
CA PHE A 69 -5.02 6.84 -5.78
C PHE A 69 -4.71 7.70 -4.56
N PHE A 70 -5.74 7.97 -3.76
CA PHE A 70 -5.62 8.53 -2.43
C PHE A 70 -6.01 7.49 -1.40
N LEU A 71 -5.43 7.63 -0.21
CA LEU A 71 -5.87 6.89 0.96
C LEU A 71 -6.55 7.87 1.92
N ARG A 72 -7.85 7.65 2.17
CA ARG A 72 -8.66 8.38 3.15
C ARG A 72 -8.58 7.71 4.51
N TYR A 73 -8.30 8.50 5.53
CA TYR A 73 -8.21 8.09 6.92
C TYR A 73 -9.59 8.07 7.60
N PRO A 74 -9.72 7.46 8.79
CA PRO A 74 -10.98 7.43 9.53
C PRO A 74 -11.52 8.81 9.95
N ASP A 75 -10.67 9.83 10.02
CA ASP A 75 -11.07 11.22 10.29
C ASP A 75 -11.56 11.97 9.05
N GLY A 76 -11.51 11.34 7.88
CA GLY A 76 -11.95 11.88 6.60
C GLY A 76 -10.87 12.61 5.80
N GLU A 77 -9.68 12.84 6.36
CA GLU A 77 -8.55 13.42 5.62
C GLU A 77 -7.95 12.38 4.64
N THR A 78 -7.31 12.85 3.57
CA THR A 78 -6.61 12.00 2.58
C THR A 78 -5.10 12.19 2.64
N THR A 79 -4.35 11.27 2.05
CA THR A 79 -2.92 11.49 1.75
C THR A 79 -2.71 12.80 1.00
N GLU A 80 -1.63 13.52 1.33
CA GLU A 80 -1.30 14.81 0.71
C GLU A 80 -0.87 14.66 -0.75
N ILE A 81 -0.33 13.50 -1.09
CA ILE A 81 0.17 13.15 -2.41
C ILE A 81 -0.66 11.98 -2.95
N ALA A 82 -1.14 12.11 -4.17
CA ALA A 82 -1.80 11.05 -4.92
C ALA A 82 -0.74 10.07 -5.45
N LEU A 83 -1.02 8.77 -5.40
CA LEU A 83 -0.15 7.77 -6.03
C LEU A 83 -0.63 7.53 -7.45
N SER A 84 0.31 7.55 -8.39
CA SER A 84 0.08 7.07 -9.75
C SER A 84 0.73 5.69 -9.91
N PRO A 85 0.25 4.84 -10.84
CA PRO A 85 1.01 3.70 -11.32
C PRO A 85 2.41 4.11 -11.81
N VAL A 86 3.39 3.18 -11.79
CA VAL A 86 4.79 3.46 -12.18
C VAL A 86 4.92 3.53 -13.71
N GLU A 87 5.76 4.47 -14.21
CA GLU A 87 5.91 4.81 -15.64
C GLU A 87 6.09 3.59 -16.58
N GLY A 88 5.23 3.55 -17.61
CA GLY A 88 5.15 2.53 -18.65
C GLY A 88 3.74 1.95 -18.83
N GLU A 89 2.82 2.28 -17.91
CA GLU A 89 1.46 1.77 -17.81
C GLU A 89 0.47 2.88 -17.40
N ASP A 90 0.71 4.11 -17.85
CA ASP A 90 0.05 5.31 -17.31
C ASP A 90 -1.44 5.39 -17.68
N CYS A 91 -1.87 4.62 -18.69
CA CYS A 91 -3.23 4.62 -19.22
C CYS A 91 -3.84 3.21 -19.13
N LEU A 92 -4.91 3.07 -18.35
CA LEU A 92 -5.78 1.91 -18.51
C LEU A 92 -6.48 2.03 -19.86
N GLY A 93 -6.40 0.95 -20.66
CA GLY A 93 -6.78 0.94 -22.09
C GLY A 93 -5.64 0.46 -22.99
N GLU A 94 -4.39 0.73 -22.63
CA GLU A 94 -3.22 0.01 -23.19
C GLU A 94 -2.83 -1.19 -22.33
N VAL A 95 -3.07 -1.09 -21.02
CA VAL A 95 -2.92 -2.16 -20.04
C VAL A 95 -4.26 -2.57 -19.43
N ASP A 96 -4.38 -3.84 -19.08
CA ASP A 96 -5.59 -4.39 -18.48
C ASP A 96 -5.71 -4.03 -17.00
N THR A 97 -4.60 -3.77 -16.29
CA THR A 97 -4.60 -3.54 -14.84
C THR A 97 -3.44 -2.64 -14.43
N VAL A 98 -3.71 -1.72 -13.52
CA VAL A 98 -2.69 -0.92 -12.83
C VAL A 98 -2.86 -1.06 -11.33
N SER A 99 -1.77 -0.90 -10.59
CA SER A 99 -1.79 -1.02 -9.13
C SER A 99 -0.80 -0.09 -8.42
N VAL A 100 -1.11 0.26 -7.18
CA VAL A 100 -0.26 1.04 -6.29
C VAL A 100 -0.17 0.41 -4.91
N LYS A 101 0.86 0.78 -4.14
CA LYS A 101 1.08 0.29 -2.77
C LYS A 101 1.35 1.44 -1.81
N PHE A 102 0.57 1.51 -0.75
CA PHE A 102 0.77 2.39 0.39
C PHE A 102 1.47 1.59 1.50
N TYR A 103 2.68 1.99 1.86
CA TYR A 103 3.47 1.33 2.90
C TYR A 103 3.33 2.07 4.21
N ILE A 104 2.66 1.45 5.18
CA ILE A 104 2.36 2.03 6.49
C ILE A 104 3.39 1.52 7.50
N TRP A 105 4.28 2.40 7.93
CA TRP A 105 5.27 2.09 8.95
C TRP A 105 4.86 2.66 10.32
N CYS A 106 4.74 1.78 11.30
CA CYS A 106 4.55 2.13 12.70
C CYS A 106 5.87 2.48 13.39
N HIS A 107 5.97 3.66 13.98
CA HIS A 107 7.17 4.08 14.70
C HIS A 107 7.23 3.47 16.10
N ASP A 108 8.42 3.05 16.54
CA ASP A 108 8.62 2.45 17.86
C ASP A 108 8.27 3.40 19.03
N PHE A 109 8.44 4.70 18.82
CA PHE A 109 8.15 5.77 19.80
C PHE A 109 6.69 6.26 19.76
N GLY A 110 5.84 5.67 18.93
CA GLY A 110 4.43 6.07 18.75
C GLY A 110 4.18 6.76 17.41
N GLY A 111 2.96 6.60 16.91
CA GLY A 111 2.54 7.12 15.60
C GLY A 111 2.95 6.24 14.43
N TRP A 112 2.69 6.75 13.22
CA TRP A 112 2.89 6.04 11.96
C TRP A 112 3.13 7.03 10.82
N SER A 113 3.69 6.53 9.72
CA SER A 113 3.86 7.25 8.46
C SER A 113 3.47 6.37 7.29
N ILE A 114 2.91 6.97 6.24
CA ILE A 114 2.74 6.29 4.96
C ILE A 114 3.88 6.70 4.05
N PHE A 115 4.40 5.71 3.35
CA PHE A 115 5.39 5.88 2.31
C PHE A 115 4.92 5.29 0.99
N MET A 116 5.52 5.79 -0.09
CA MET A 116 5.49 5.20 -1.42
C MET A 116 6.91 4.96 -1.91
N PHE A 117 7.07 4.03 -2.86
CA PHE A 117 8.27 3.99 -3.69
C PHE A 117 8.06 4.95 -4.87
N SER A 118 8.94 5.95 -4.99
CA SER A 118 9.04 6.71 -6.24
C SER A 118 9.78 5.89 -7.30
N GLU A 119 9.72 6.34 -8.55
CA GLU A 119 10.47 5.79 -9.69
C GLU A 119 11.98 5.70 -9.43
N GLU A 120 12.51 6.59 -8.59
CA GLU A 120 13.92 6.57 -8.17
C GLU A 120 14.22 5.57 -7.04
N ASN A 121 13.26 4.71 -6.68
CA ASN A 121 13.29 3.84 -5.50
C ASN A 121 13.51 4.60 -4.18
N VAL A 122 13.12 5.88 -4.14
CA VAL A 122 13.18 6.69 -2.93
C VAL A 122 11.88 6.48 -2.16
N PHE A 123 12.02 6.14 -0.87
CA PHE A 123 10.89 6.11 0.06
C PHE A 123 10.44 7.55 0.34
N GLU A 124 9.43 8.02 -0.37
CA GLU A 124 8.81 9.31 -0.11
C GLU A 124 7.71 9.17 0.93
N ARG A 125 7.69 10.07 1.91
CA ARG A 125 6.67 10.09 2.95
C ARG A 125 5.49 10.96 2.50
N ILE A 126 4.33 10.35 2.33
CA ILE A 126 3.12 10.96 1.74
C ILE A 126 1.98 11.19 2.74
N GLY A 127 2.17 10.76 3.98
CA GLY A 127 1.22 10.96 5.06
C GLY A 127 1.89 10.82 6.42
N ARG A 128 1.51 11.69 7.36
CA ARG A 128 1.93 11.63 8.77
C ARG A 128 0.76 12.05 9.65
N THR A 129 0.55 11.35 10.75
CA THR A 129 -0.33 11.87 11.81
C THR A 129 0.41 12.06 13.13
N LYS A 130 -0.21 12.85 14.00
CA LYS A 130 0.15 12.99 15.43
C LYS A 130 -0.73 12.10 16.32
N LEU A 131 -1.61 11.28 15.74
CA LEU A 131 -2.60 10.48 16.46
C LEU A 131 -2.04 9.10 16.83
N ASP A 132 -2.64 8.51 17.88
CA ASP A 132 -2.46 7.09 18.21
C ASP A 132 -2.87 6.21 17.03
N TYR A 133 -2.34 4.99 16.97
CA TYR A 133 -2.52 4.02 15.88
C TYR A 133 -3.99 3.95 15.39
N PRO A 134 -4.28 4.40 14.15
CA PRO A 134 -5.64 4.50 13.66
C PRO A 134 -6.14 3.09 13.40
N VAL A 135 -7.18 2.75 14.14
CA VAL A 135 -8.01 1.58 13.91
C VAL A 135 -9.36 2.09 13.46
N GLY A 136 -9.82 1.67 12.30
CA GLY A 136 -11.11 2.10 11.78
C GLY A 136 -11.30 1.82 10.30
N GLU A 137 -12.34 2.41 9.75
CA GLU A 137 -12.61 2.38 8.32
C GLU A 137 -11.77 3.45 7.62
N TRP A 138 -10.90 3.00 6.73
CA TRP A 138 -10.16 3.80 5.77
C TRP A 138 -10.84 3.63 4.41
N ALA A 139 -10.46 4.41 3.41
CA ALA A 139 -10.91 4.15 2.05
C ALA A 139 -9.81 4.42 1.02
N VAL A 140 -9.75 3.59 -0.01
CA VAL A 140 -9.00 3.90 -1.23
C VAL A 140 -9.92 4.72 -2.12
N ILE A 141 -9.48 5.91 -2.51
CA ILE A 141 -10.19 6.78 -3.45
C ILE A 141 -9.44 6.74 -4.77
N VAL A 142 -10.12 6.33 -5.84
CA VAL A 142 -9.59 6.35 -7.19
C VAL A 142 -10.16 7.57 -7.91
N VAL A 143 -9.28 8.39 -8.44
CA VAL A 143 -9.61 9.62 -9.15
C VAL A 143 -9.00 9.56 -10.54
N ASP A 144 -9.74 9.99 -11.55
CA ASP A 144 -9.18 10.20 -12.87
C ASP A 144 -8.35 11.50 -12.87
N LYS A 145 -7.05 11.37 -13.15
CA LYS A 145 -6.09 12.48 -13.10
C LYS A 145 -6.44 13.64 -14.03
N ASP A 146 -7.07 13.35 -15.18
CA ASP A 146 -7.32 14.38 -16.19
C ASP A 146 -8.57 15.20 -15.89
N THR A 147 -9.53 14.63 -15.17
CA THR A 147 -10.84 15.25 -14.91
C THR A 147 -11.10 15.56 -13.44
N ASP A 148 -10.23 15.11 -12.54
CA ASP A 148 -10.43 15.14 -11.08
C ASP A 148 -11.73 14.44 -10.62
N THR A 149 -12.31 13.57 -11.45
CA THR A 149 -13.54 12.85 -11.12
C THR A 149 -13.24 11.63 -10.27
N VAL A 150 -13.99 11.44 -9.19
CA VAL A 150 -13.92 10.20 -8.39
C VAL A 150 -14.52 9.06 -9.22
N VAL A 151 -13.66 8.11 -9.59
CA VAL A 151 -14.03 6.88 -10.31
C VAL A 151 -14.58 5.85 -9.34
N ALA A 152 -13.98 5.76 -8.15
CA ALA A 152 -14.30 4.75 -7.17
C ALA A 152 -13.89 5.15 -5.74
N GLU A 153 -14.64 4.66 -4.75
CA GLU A 153 -14.30 4.77 -3.33
C GLU A 153 -14.52 3.39 -2.67
N LEU A 154 -13.44 2.79 -2.15
CA LEU A 154 -13.46 1.44 -1.60
C LEU A 154 -13.15 1.50 -0.09
N PRO A 155 -14.12 1.23 0.78
CA PRO A 155 -13.87 1.19 2.21
C PRO A 155 -13.05 -0.05 2.58
N LEU A 156 -11.99 0.13 3.37
CA LEU A 156 -11.22 -0.94 4.01
C LEU A 156 -11.21 -0.74 5.52
N TYR A 157 -11.50 -1.80 6.26
CA TYR A 157 -11.25 -1.79 7.69
C TYR A 157 -9.76 -2.08 7.95
N VAL A 158 -9.05 -1.09 8.51
CA VAL A 158 -7.61 -1.19 8.77
C VAL A 158 -7.37 -1.03 10.27
N ALA A 159 -6.69 -2.02 10.85
CA ALA A 159 -6.27 -1.99 12.25
C ALA A 159 -4.74 -1.95 12.32
N ILE A 160 -4.19 -0.75 12.15
CA ILE A 160 -2.76 -0.53 12.32
C ILE A 160 -2.44 -0.69 13.81
N SER A 161 -1.49 -1.55 14.14
CA SER A 161 -1.04 -1.77 15.51
C SER A 161 0.46 -2.00 15.51
N LYS A 162 1.16 -1.63 16.60
CA LYS A 162 2.54 -2.08 16.80
C LYS A 162 2.62 -3.59 16.55
N SER A 163 3.69 -4.04 15.92
CA SER A 163 4.04 -5.46 15.96
C SER A 163 4.09 -5.87 17.43
N ALA A 164 3.41 -6.96 17.79
CA ALA A 164 3.57 -7.55 19.11
C ALA A 164 5.06 -7.85 19.25
N GLY A 165 5.79 -7.01 19.99
CA GLY A 165 7.24 -7.10 20.08
C GLY A 165 7.63 -8.52 20.43
N ARG A 166 8.70 -9.04 19.81
CA ARG A 166 9.28 -10.30 20.26
C ARG A 166 9.43 -10.22 21.78
N PRO A 167 8.98 -11.24 22.54
CA PRO A 167 9.17 -11.23 23.98
C PRO A 167 10.64 -10.94 24.25
N LYS A 168 10.92 -9.90 25.06
CA LYS A 168 12.29 -9.58 25.48
C LYS A 168 12.91 -10.90 25.94
N SER A 169 13.89 -11.41 25.20
CA SER A 169 14.63 -12.57 25.69
C SER A 169 15.23 -12.11 27.02
N LYS A 170 14.84 -12.77 28.10
CA LYS A 170 15.51 -12.59 29.38
C LYS A 170 16.97 -12.90 29.09
N ARG A 171 17.83 -11.88 29.14
CA ARG A 171 19.28 -12.09 29.22
C ARG A 171 19.49 -12.97 30.45
N PHE A 172 19.79 -14.24 30.24
CA PHE A 172 20.45 -15.04 31.25
C PHE A 172 21.84 -14.46 31.39
N SER A 173 22.05 -13.63 32.41
CA SER A 173 23.37 -13.41 32.98
C SER A 173 23.76 -14.76 33.58
N ALA A 174 24.54 -15.54 32.85
CA ALA A 174 25.34 -16.58 33.48
C ALA A 174 26.45 -15.84 34.22
N GLU A 175 26.27 -15.64 35.53
CA GLU A 175 27.41 -15.49 36.43
C GLU A 175 28.20 -16.79 36.35
N ILE A 176 29.44 -16.68 35.87
CA ILE A 176 30.43 -17.74 35.92
C ILE A 176 31.14 -17.54 37.26
N ASP A 177 30.86 -18.41 38.22
CA ASP A 177 31.73 -18.66 39.38
C ASP A 177 32.96 -19.47 38.94
#